data_AF-A0A7J8IG32-F1
#
_entry.id   AF-A0A7J8IG32-F1
#
_cell.length_a   1.000
_cell.length_b   1.000
_cell.length_c   1.000
_cell.angle_alpha   90.00
_cell.angle_beta   90.00
_cell.angle_gamma   90.00
#
_symmetry.space_group_name_H-M   'P 1'
#
loop_
_entity.id
_entity.type
_entity.pdbx_description
1 polymer ?
#
loop_
_entity_poly.entity_id
_entity_poly.type
_entity_poly.pdbx_seq_one_letter_code
_entity_poly.pdbx_strand_id
1 'polypeptide(L)'
;MKRLSNLGCRLKDFGDLSFTPVPKDDLYNNLIVNPRSVGRANQEMAEVVSRAVSGGYSCVTLGGDHSLAIGTISGHARHFPDLCVIWVDAHADIHTPLTTLSGNLHGQPVSFLLRELQDKVPLLPGFSWIKPCISSPSIVYIGLRDVDPPEQ
;
A
#
# COMPACT_ATOMS: atom_id res chain seq x y z
N MET A 1 0.94 3.30 -23.43
CA MET A 1 0.41 4.58 -23.94
C MET A 1 -0.55 4.43 -25.11
N LYS A 2 -0.12 4.04 -26.33
CA LYS A 2 -0.98 3.98 -27.53
C LYS A 2 -2.33 3.26 -27.34
N ARG A 3 -2.36 2.11 -26.66
CA ARG A 3 -3.63 1.38 -26.40
C ARG A 3 -4.61 2.18 -25.54
N LEU A 4 -4.14 2.80 -24.46
CA LEU A 4 -5.00 3.64 -23.60
C LEU A 4 -5.46 4.90 -24.34
N SER A 5 -4.59 5.51 -25.16
CA SER A 5 -4.97 6.62 -26.04
C SER A 5 -6.06 6.21 -27.04
N ASN A 6 -5.95 5.03 -27.64
CA ASN A 6 -6.94 4.49 -28.58
C ASN A 6 -8.29 4.18 -27.90
N LEU A 7 -8.31 3.97 -26.58
CA LEU A 7 -9.55 3.86 -25.79
C LEU A 7 -10.16 5.23 -25.47
N GLY A 8 -9.58 6.34 -25.93
CA GLY A 8 -10.06 7.69 -25.67
C GLY A 8 -9.65 8.26 -24.30
N CYS A 9 -8.76 7.59 -23.57
CA CYS A 9 -8.32 8.06 -22.25
C CYS A 9 -7.43 9.32 -22.38
N ARG A 10 -7.72 10.35 -21.58
CA ARG A 10 -6.79 11.48 -21.37
C ARG A 10 -5.63 11.02 -20.50
N LEU A 11 -4.43 10.93 -21.08
CA LEU A 11 -3.25 10.41 -20.38
C LEU A 11 -2.42 11.53 -19.77
N LYS A 12 -1.95 11.30 -18.54
CA LYS A 12 -0.87 12.04 -17.91
C LYS A 12 0.12 11.02 -17.37
N ASP A 13 1.31 11.02 -17.93
CA ASP A 13 2.41 10.18 -17.49
C ASP A 13 3.24 10.94 -16.46
N PHE A 14 3.39 10.35 -15.27
CA PHE A 14 4.20 10.91 -14.20
C PHE A 14 5.65 10.38 -14.23
N GLY A 15 5.95 9.48 -15.17
CA GLY A 15 7.21 8.77 -15.25
C GLY A 15 7.41 7.78 -14.10
N ASP A 16 8.60 7.19 -14.08
CA ASP A 16 9.03 6.33 -12.98
C ASP A 16 9.45 7.20 -11.79
N LEU A 17 8.83 6.97 -10.64
CA LEU A 17 9.17 7.70 -9.42
C LEU A 17 10.55 7.27 -8.91
N SER A 18 11.38 8.25 -8.59
CA SER A 18 12.65 8.04 -7.88
C SER A 18 12.41 8.29 -6.39
N PHE A 19 12.42 7.24 -5.59
CA PHE A 19 12.20 7.35 -4.14
C PHE A 19 13.47 7.72 -3.40
N THR A 20 13.32 8.54 -2.35
CA THR A 20 14.45 8.96 -1.52
C THR A 20 15.07 7.75 -0.79
N PRO A 21 16.35 7.41 -1.02
CA PRO A 21 16.99 6.31 -0.31
C PRO A 21 17.16 6.66 1.18
N VAL A 22 16.97 5.67 2.04
CA VAL A 22 17.17 5.82 3.49
C VAL A 22 18.47 5.11 3.89
N PRO A 23 19.51 5.86 4.33
CA PRO A 23 20.75 5.23 4.79
C PRO A 23 20.52 4.49 6.11
N LYS A 24 21.18 3.33 6.28
CA LYS A 24 21.13 2.50 7.51
C LYS A 24 19.71 2.11 7.92
N ASP A 25 18.96 1.54 6.99
CA ASP A 25 17.62 1.03 7.26
C ASP A 25 17.67 -0.40 7.82
N ASP A 26 18.18 -0.52 9.03
CA ASP A 26 18.31 -1.80 9.72
C ASP A 26 16.94 -2.43 10.02
N LEU A 27 16.93 -3.76 10.14
CA LEU A 27 15.74 -4.54 10.48
C LEU A 27 15.05 -3.98 11.72
N TYR A 28 13.72 -3.87 11.67
CA TYR A 28 12.94 -3.61 12.89
C TYR A 28 12.67 -4.93 13.61
N ASN A 29 12.95 -4.93 14.92
CA ASN A 29 12.79 -6.09 15.80
C ASN A 29 13.49 -7.37 15.27
N ASN A 30 14.66 -7.20 14.62
CA ASN A 30 15.45 -8.26 13.98
C ASN A 30 14.70 -9.10 12.91
N LEU A 31 13.58 -8.60 12.37
CA LEU A 31 12.77 -9.34 11.41
C LEU A 31 12.28 -8.48 10.24
N ILE A 32 11.65 -7.34 10.54
CA ILE A 32 10.98 -6.56 9.49
C ILE A 32 12.01 -5.85 8.61
N VAL A 33 11.96 -6.13 7.31
CA VAL A 33 12.96 -5.70 6.33
C VAL A 33 12.64 -4.30 5.79
N ASN A 34 13.63 -3.42 5.78
CA ASN A 34 13.59 -2.07 5.19
C ASN A 34 12.39 -1.17 5.60
N PRO A 35 12.03 -1.08 6.90
CA PRO A 35 10.83 -0.35 7.33
C PRO A 35 10.87 1.14 6.97
N ARG A 36 12.02 1.83 7.11
CA ARG A 36 12.05 3.28 6.84
C ARG A 36 11.99 3.56 5.35
N SER A 37 12.64 2.73 4.54
CA SER A 37 12.67 2.86 3.08
C SER A 37 11.28 2.63 2.50
N VAL A 38 10.59 1.56 2.91
CA VAL A 38 9.22 1.27 2.49
C VAL A 38 8.26 2.36 2.96
N GLY A 39 8.37 2.78 4.23
CA GLY A 39 7.54 3.85 4.78
C GLY A 39 7.72 5.18 4.06
N ARG A 40 8.97 5.55 3.74
CA ARG A 40 9.29 6.80 3.02
C ARG A 40 8.82 6.77 1.58
N ALA A 41 9.09 5.69 0.85
CA ALA A 41 8.65 5.53 -0.53
C ALA A 41 7.12 5.59 -0.64
N ASN A 42 6.40 4.95 0.29
CA ASN A 42 4.95 5.01 0.32
C ASN A 42 4.40 6.39 0.69
N GLN A 43 5.10 7.17 1.51
CA GLN A 43 4.71 8.55 1.79
C GLN A 43 4.76 9.41 0.51
N GLU A 44 5.87 9.29 -0.23
CA GLU A 44 6.08 10.00 -1.52
C GLU A 44 5.06 9.52 -2.57
N MET A 45 4.80 8.21 -2.64
CA MET A 45 3.75 7.63 -3.50
C MET A 45 2.37 8.20 -3.17
N ALA A 46 2.00 8.26 -1.88
CA ALA A 46 0.71 8.78 -1.45
C ALA A 46 0.49 10.24 -1.87
N GLU A 47 1.55 11.06 -1.88
CA GLU A 47 1.48 12.44 -2.37
C GLU A 47 1.28 12.53 -3.89
N VAL A 48 1.95 11.67 -4.66
CA VAL A 48 1.78 11.62 -6.12
C VAL A 48 0.37 11.17 -6.48
N VAL A 49 -0.11 10.08 -5.86
CA VAL A 49 -1.46 9.55 -6.09
C VAL A 49 -2.52 10.56 -5.67
N SER A 50 -2.38 11.18 -4.51
CA SER A 50 -3.28 12.25 -4.04
C SER A 50 -3.34 13.40 -5.05
N ARG A 51 -2.20 13.85 -5.60
CA ARG A 51 -2.17 14.90 -6.64
C ARG A 51 -2.81 14.45 -7.96
N ALA A 52 -2.63 13.20 -8.38
CA ALA A 52 -3.25 12.67 -9.59
C ALA A 52 -4.79 12.60 -9.42
N VAL A 53 -5.24 12.05 -8.30
CA VAL A 53 -6.66 11.87 -7.97
C VAL A 53 -7.36 13.23 -7.83
N SER A 54 -6.78 14.19 -7.10
CA SER A 54 -7.32 15.57 -7.01
C SER A 54 -7.32 16.31 -8.35
N GLY A 55 -6.45 15.95 -9.29
CA GLY A 55 -6.45 16.44 -10.67
C GLY A 55 -7.54 15.82 -11.57
N GLY A 56 -8.41 14.97 -11.01
CA GLY A 56 -9.48 14.29 -11.74
C GLY A 56 -9.01 13.13 -12.61
N TYR A 57 -7.85 12.53 -12.30
CA TYR A 57 -7.35 11.36 -13.03
C TYR A 57 -7.70 10.06 -12.30
N SER A 58 -8.15 9.05 -13.04
CA SER A 58 -8.06 7.66 -12.59
C SER A 58 -6.57 7.28 -12.52
N CYS A 59 -6.08 6.97 -11.32
CA CYS A 59 -4.65 6.76 -11.08
C CYS A 59 -4.27 5.29 -11.32
N VAL A 60 -3.41 5.04 -12.31
CA VAL A 60 -2.78 3.74 -12.54
C VAL A 60 -1.36 3.80 -12.02
N THR A 61 -1.02 2.94 -11.06
CA THR A 61 0.33 2.81 -10.53
C THR A 61 0.92 1.50 -11.04
N LEU A 62 2.06 1.57 -11.72
CA LEU A 62 2.79 0.39 -12.16
C LEU A 62 3.82 0.05 -11.09
N GLY A 63 3.68 -1.14 -10.52
CA GLY A 63 4.33 -1.49 -9.28
C GLY A 63 5.68 -2.17 -9.38
N GLY A 64 6.38 -2.17 -8.24
CA GLY A 64 7.28 -3.24 -7.83
C GLY A 64 6.49 -4.27 -7.02
N ASP A 65 6.83 -4.47 -5.74
CA ASP A 65 6.08 -5.35 -4.83
C ASP A 65 4.81 -4.70 -4.25
N HIS A 66 3.95 -5.51 -3.61
CA HIS A 66 2.63 -5.07 -3.17
C HIS A 66 2.63 -4.11 -1.97
N SER A 67 3.79 -3.86 -1.31
CA SER A 67 3.86 -2.88 -0.22
C SER A 67 3.50 -1.46 -0.66
N LEU A 68 3.61 -1.16 -1.96
CA LEU A 68 3.20 0.13 -2.53
C LEU A 68 1.71 0.44 -2.37
N ALA A 69 0.89 -0.58 -2.10
CA ALA A 69 -0.54 -0.42 -1.84
C ALA A 69 -0.81 0.48 -0.62
N ILE A 70 0.11 0.51 0.36
CA ILE A 70 0.06 1.42 1.50
C ILE A 70 -0.03 2.86 0.99
N GLY A 71 0.85 3.25 0.07
CA GLY A 71 0.93 4.59 -0.49
C GLY A 71 -0.23 4.90 -1.44
N THR A 72 -0.56 3.99 -2.36
CA THR A 72 -1.61 4.24 -3.36
C THR A 72 -2.99 4.36 -2.70
N ILE A 73 -3.35 3.45 -1.78
CA ILE A 73 -4.64 3.51 -1.09
C ILE A 73 -4.68 4.70 -0.14
N SER A 74 -3.62 4.97 0.63
CA SER A 74 -3.56 6.15 1.51
C SER A 74 -3.69 7.45 0.72
N GLY A 75 -3.04 7.56 -0.44
CA GLY A 75 -3.12 8.74 -1.31
C GLY A 75 -4.51 8.93 -1.92
N HIS A 76 -5.14 7.83 -2.34
CA HIS A 76 -6.49 7.84 -2.90
C HIS A 76 -7.53 8.23 -1.83
N ALA A 77 -7.45 7.64 -0.64
CA ALA A 77 -8.39 7.88 0.45
C ALA A 77 -8.40 9.33 0.97
N ARG A 78 -7.35 10.12 0.71
CA ARG A 78 -7.33 11.56 1.02
C ARG A 78 -8.41 12.35 0.27
N HIS A 79 -8.87 11.87 -0.88
CA HIS A 79 -9.89 12.52 -1.69
C HIS A 79 -11.20 11.73 -1.77
N PHE A 80 -11.16 10.42 -1.52
CA PHE A 80 -12.31 9.53 -1.53
C PHE A 80 -12.32 8.67 -0.25
N PRO A 81 -12.72 9.24 0.91
CA PRO A 81 -12.66 8.55 2.20
C PRO A 81 -13.64 7.37 2.33
N ASP A 82 -14.58 7.25 1.39
CA ASP A 82 -15.59 6.20 1.25
C ASP A 82 -15.22 5.15 0.17
N LEU A 83 -13.98 5.17 -0.34
CA LEU A 83 -13.52 4.18 -1.32
C LEU A 83 -13.67 2.75 -0.79
N CYS A 84 -13.84 1.81 -1.73
CA CYS A 84 -13.72 0.38 -1.48
C CYS A 84 -12.53 -0.21 -2.24
N VAL A 85 -12.08 -1.38 -1.80
CA VAL A 85 -10.92 -2.07 -2.34
C VAL A 85 -11.33 -3.45 -2.83
N ILE A 86 -11.00 -3.77 -4.08
CA ILE A 86 -11.07 -5.13 -4.61
C ILE A 86 -9.62 -5.61 -4.71
N TRP A 87 -9.24 -6.55 -3.86
CA TRP A 87 -7.90 -7.10 -3.76
C TRP A 87 -7.83 -8.42 -4.51
N VAL A 88 -7.24 -8.42 -5.70
CA VAL A 88 -7.12 -9.62 -6.54
C VAL A 88 -5.72 -10.20 -6.38
N ASP A 89 -5.57 -11.19 -5.52
CA ASP A 89 -4.27 -11.78 -5.19
C ASP A 89 -4.41 -13.25 -4.78
N ALA A 90 -3.30 -14.00 -4.81
CA ALA A 90 -3.19 -15.33 -4.23
C ALA A 90 -3.15 -15.29 -2.70
N HIS A 91 -2.59 -14.21 -2.14
CA HIS A 91 -2.35 -14.01 -0.71
C HIS A 91 -3.29 -12.95 -0.13
N ALA A 92 -3.46 -12.94 1.18
CA ALA A 92 -4.27 -11.94 1.86
C ALA A 92 -3.52 -10.62 2.10
N ASP A 93 -2.18 -10.66 2.11
CA ASP A 93 -1.32 -9.48 2.31
C ASP A 93 -1.69 -8.68 3.58
N ILE A 94 -2.15 -9.38 4.61
CA ILE A 94 -2.77 -8.81 5.83
C ILE A 94 -2.00 -9.18 7.10
N HIS A 95 -0.85 -9.83 6.99
CA HIS A 95 0.04 -9.98 8.14
C HIS A 95 0.29 -8.63 8.84
N THR A 96 0.33 -8.66 10.16
CA THR A 96 0.89 -7.57 10.94
C THR A 96 2.39 -7.81 11.13
N PRO A 97 3.16 -6.79 11.54
CA PRO A 97 4.55 -6.99 11.95
C PRO A 97 4.73 -7.99 13.12
N LEU A 98 3.64 -8.37 13.81
CA LEU A 98 3.66 -9.36 14.88
C LEU A 98 3.37 -10.79 14.40
N THR A 99 2.72 -10.95 13.24
CA THR A 99 2.30 -12.27 12.74
C THR A 99 3.11 -12.77 11.56
N THR A 100 3.82 -11.88 10.84
CA THR A 100 4.68 -12.27 9.73
C THR A 100 5.84 -13.18 10.19
N LEU A 101 6.16 -14.21 9.40
CA LEU A 101 7.34 -15.05 9.60
C LEU A 101 8.53 -14.63 8.72
N SER A 102 8.28 -13.94 7.61
CA SER A 102 9.31 -13.51 6.66
C SER A 102 9.88 -12.13 6.96
N GLY A 103 9.08 -11.26 7.59
CA GLY A 103 9.41 -9.85 7.81
C GLY A 103 9.30 -8.97 6.56
N ASN A 104 8.92 -9.53 5.40
CA ASN A 104 8.76 -8.77 4.16
C ASN A 104 7.45 -7.96 4.19
N LEU A 105 7.54 -6.66 3.94
CA LEU A 105 6.39 -5.74 4.05
C LEU A 105 5.35 -5.88 2.93
N HIS A 106 5.69 -6.56 1.83
CA HIS A 106 4.75 -6.79 0.72
C HIS A 106 3.55 -7.69 1.08
N GLY A 107 3.69 -8.55 2.10
CA GLY A 107 2.60 -9.38 2.63
C GLY A 107 1.90 -8.76 3.85
N GLN A 108 2.18 -7.49 4.16
CA GLN A 108 1.61 -6.77 5.28
C GLN A 108 0.77 -5.52 4.95
N PRO A 109 0.62 -5.05 3.68
CA PRO A 109 0.08 -3.72 3.40
C PRO A 109 -1.34 -3.51 3.95
N VAL A 110 -2.20 -4.53 3.94
CA VAL A 110 -3.60 -4.37 4.36
C VAL A 110 -3.70 -4.11 5.87
N SER A 111 -2.81 -4.69 6.69
CA SER A 111 -2.82 -4.48 8.14
C SER A 111 -2.66 -3.00 8.52
N PHE A 112 -1.83 -2.26 7.78
CA PHE A 112 -1.57 -0.84 8.00
C PHE A 112 -2.72 0.07 7.53
N LEU A 113 -3.66 -0.46 6.75
CA LEU A 113 -4.74 0.30 6.11
C LEU A 113 -6.09 0.10 6.81
N LEU A 114 -6.30 -1.04 7.48
CA LEU A 114 -7.53 -1.36 8.18
C LEU A 114 -7.64 -0.68 9.55
N ARG A 115 -8.76 -0.01 9.80
CA ARG A 115 -9.03 0.68 11.08
C ARG A 115 -9.14 -0.30 12.24
N GLU A 116 -9.77 -1.46 12.01
CA GLU A 116 -10.06 -2.48 13.01
C GLU A 116 -8.82 -3.27 13.47
N LEU A 117 -7.66 -3.10 12.82
CA LEU A 117 -6.40 -3.76 13.18
C LEU A 117 -5.41 -2.84 13.90
N GLN A 118 -5.72 -1.56 14.11
CA GLN A 118 -4.79 -0.57 14.66
C GLN A 118 -4.18 -0.95 16.01
N ASP A 119 -4.97 -1.56 16.89
CA ASP A 119 -4.53 -2.00 18.21
C ASP A 119 -3.59 -3.22 18.15
N LYS A 120 -3.53 -3.91 17.01
CA LYS A 120 -2.68 -5.08 16.76
C LYS A 120 -1.48 -4.81 15.86
N VAL A 121 -1.33 -3.60 15.35
CA VAL A 121 -0.25 -3.22 14.44
C VAL A 121 0.72 -2.26 15.16
N PRO A 122 1.96 -2.68 15.45
CA PRO A 122 2.93 -1.78 16.10
C PRO A 122 3.36 -0.67 15.14
N LEU A 123 3.68 0.50 15.71
CA LEU A 123 4.19 1.62 14.95
C LEU A 123 5.63 1.36 14.48
N LEU A 124 5.81 1.11 13.19
CA LEU A 124 7.13 0.93 12.58
C LEU A 124 7.86 2.27 12.34
N PRO A 125 9.20 2.28 12.34
CA PRO A 125 9.98 3.42 11.85
C PRO A 125 9.62 3.77 10.41
N GLY A 126 9.27 5.04 10.14
CA GLY A 126 8.86 5.51 8.81
C GLY A 126 7.36 5.36 8.50
N PHE A 127 6.56 4.78 9.40
CA PHE A 127 5.14 4.51 9.19
C PHE A 127 4.20 5.49 9.94
N SER A 128 4.73 6.44 10.72
CA SER A 128 3.95 7.36 11.54
C SER A 128 3.02 8.32 10.78
N TRP A 129 3.20 8.45 9.47
CA TRP A 129 2.33 9.26 8.61
C TRP A 129 1.07 8.50 8.17
N ILE A 130 1.05 7.18 8.29
CA ILE A 130 -0.06 6.34 7.85
C ILE A 130 -1.23 6.51 8.81
N LYS A 131 -2.40 6.75 8.24
CA LYS A 131 -3.68 6.79 8.95
C LYS A 131 -4.58 5.74 8.32
N PRO A 132 -4.92 4.65 9.03
CA PRO A 132 -5.76 3.60 8.47
C PRO A 132 -7.08 4.16 7.95
N CYS A 133 -7.35 3.88 6.69
CA CYS A 133 -8.30 4.62 5.88
C CYS A 133 -9.44 3.75 5.34
N ILE A 134 -9.39 2.43 5.52
CA ILE A 134 -10.44 1.49 5.12
C ILE A 134 -10.99 0.76 6.35
N SER A 135 -12.27 0.41 6.30
CA SER A 135 -12.89 -0.53 7.24
C SER A 135 -12.93 -1.93 6.64
N SER A 136 -12.96 -2.98 7.47
CA SER A 136 -12.98 -4.36 6.98
C SER A 136 -14.12 -4.71 6.00
N PRO A 137 -15.34 -4.13 6.09
CA PRO A 137 -16.39 -4.39 5.09
C PRO A 137 -16.15 -3.68 3.74
N SER A 138 -15.16 -2.78 3.67
CA SER A 138 -14.84 -1.99 2.47
C SER A 138 -13.76 -2.64 1.61
N ILE A 139 -13.31 -3.86 1.94
CA ILE A 139 -12.35 -4.64 1.15
C ILE A 139 -12.91 -6.03 0.84
N VAL A 140 -12.74 -6.49 -0.40
CA VAL A 140 -13.09 -7.84 -0.84
C VAL A 140 -11.90 -8.47 -1.54
N TYR A 141 -11.57 -9.71 -1.16
CA TYR A 141 -10.52 -10.49 -1.80
C TYR A 141 -11.07 -11.40 -2.90
N ILE A 142 -10.31 -11.57 -3.97
CA ILE A 142 -10.63 -12.49 -5.07
C ILE A 142 -9.35 -13.25 -5.45
N GLY A 143 -9.40 -14.58 -5.41
CA GLY A 143 -8.30 -15.43 -5.89
C GLY A 143 -7.40 -16.02 -4.79
N LEU A 144 -7.75 -15.83 -3.52
CA LEU A 144 -7.03 -16.38 -2.37
C LEU A 144 -6.85 -17.90 -2.52
N ARG A 145 -5.61 -18.35 -2.35
CA ARG A 145 -5.22 -19.76 -2.40
C ARG A 145 -3.95 -20.09 -1.61
N ASP A 146 -3.30 -19.08 -1.03
CA ASP A 146 -2.15 -19.21 -0.15
C ASP A 146 -2.28 -18.19 0.99
N VAL A 147 -2.85 -18.62 2.11
CA VAL A 147 -3.24 -17.75 3.24
C VAL A 147 -2.74 -18.37 4.52
N ASP A 148 -1.82 -17.67 5.20
CA ASP A 148 -1.21 -18.17 6.43
C ASP A 148 -2.23 -18.22 7.58
N PRO A 149 -2.10 -19.13 8.56
CA PRO A 149 -3.07 -19.27 9.64
C PRO A 149 -3.42 -17.98 10.40
N PRO A 150 -2.49 -17.02 10.65
CA PRO A 150 -2.82 -15.73 11.27
C PRO A 150 -3.63 -14.76 10.39
N GLU A 151 -3.77 -15.04 9.09
CA GLU A 151 -4.49 -14.20 8.12
C GLU A 151 -5.93 -14.67 7.85
N GLN A 152 -6.34 -15.83 8.41
CA GLN A 152 -7.70 -16.41 8.31
C GLN A 152 -8.61 -15.89 9.42
#